data_AF-A0AAD3E0D4-F1
#
_entry.id   AF-A0AAD3E0D4-F1
#
_cell.length_a   1.000
_cell.length_b   1.000
_cell.length_c   1.000
_cell.angle_alpha   90.00
_cell.angle_beta   90.00
_cell.angle_gamma   90.00
#
_symmetry.space_group_name_H-M   'P 1'
#
loop_
_entity.id
_entity.type
_entity.pdbx_description
1 polymer ?
#
loop_
_entity_poly.entity_id
_entity_poly.type
_entity_poly.pdbx_seq_one_letter_code
_entity_poly.pdbx_strand_id
1 'polypeptide(L)'
;ELAGRLEGRVFPGDDVQIHDVTPRTCQLALLGPGAEAVLRELAPADALAPLLSPSSTPTTPSTWPHLLLGFRGRPLLVAAGSGLGRGVPGFMLVVDEEVAGELYGMLVRKGAIPMGSEDWEAARILAGRPTRGSELTEDYNPLEAGLYDAVSLNKGCYIGQETLSKLQLREGVNRQLWGLRLSGPAAPGDLITSELSKAGAVTSACQDGEGEWVGLGYLRCRLEGTQIQLEGVRVAVAGAPATVTAIPFASRAFSPAAEPPREGAAAGGGGAEEGGEGGSITNRLDEAKRKKAETQAEKQAASEAKLKAMQERLAAWQAAQQQQQQ
;
A
#
# COMPACT_ATOMS: atom_id res chain seq x y z
N GLU A 1 3.60 -25.24 -3.73
CA GLU A 1 2.36 -24.88 -3.03
C GLU A 1 2.65 -23.96 -1.85
N LEU A 2 1.74 -23.07 -1.43
CA LEU A 2 1.99 -22.15 -0.31
C LEU A 2 2.04 -22.89 1.04
N ALA A 3 1.18 -23.89 1.25
CA ALA A 3 1.14 -24.69 2.47
C ALA A 3 2.50 -25.34 2.77
N GLY A 4 3.07 -26.07 1.80
CA GLY A 4 4.40 -26.68 1.98
C GLY A 4 5.53 -25.66 2.22
N ARG A 5 5.42 -24.43 1.68
CA ARG A 5 6.39 -23.36 2.00
C ARG A 5 6.27 -22.88 3.45
N LEU A 6 5.06 -22.87 4.01
CA LEU A 6 4.81 -22.49 5.40
C LEU A 6 5.23 -23.59 6.37
N GLU A 7 4.95 -24.86 6.05
CA GLU A 7 5.37 -26.02 6.84
C GLU A 7 6.89 -26.04 7.06
N GLY A 8 7.67 -25.77 6.01
CA GLY A 8 9.13 -25.66 6.12
C GLY A 8 9.64 -24.48 6.97
N ARG A 9 8.75 -23.65 7.52
CA ARG A 9 9.05 -22.51 8.40
C ARG A 9 8.51 -22.69 9.82
N VAL A 10 7.77 -23.76 10.10
CA VAL A 10 7.31 -24.09 11.46
C VAL A 10 8.48 -24.66 12.25
N PHE A 11 8.76 -24.12 13.43
CA PHE A 11 9.84 -24.66 14.27
C PHE A 11 9.39 -25.95 14.94
N PRO A 12 10.29 -26.94 15.14
CA PRO A 12 9.92 -28.23 15.73
C PRO A 12 9.28 -28.18 17.13
N GLY A 13 9.41 -27.05 17.84
CA GLY A 13 8.82 -26.85 19.17
C GLY A 13 7.48 -26.12 19.17
N ASP A 14 6.99 -25.67 18.01
CA ASP A 14 5.74 -24.92 17.90
C ASP A 14 4.56 -25.87 17.67
N ASP A 15 3.46 -25.68 18.42
CA ASP A 15 2.22 -26.42 18.23
C ASP A 15 1.35 -25.74 17.15
N VAL A 16 1.70 -25.98 15.88
CA VAL A 16 1.05 -25.37 14.72
C VAL A 16 0.69 -26.44 13.71
N GLN A 17 -0.55 -26.40 13.23
CA GLN A 17 -1.04 -27.25 12.14
C GLN A 17 -1.43 -26.38 10.94
N ILE A 18 -1.07 -26.83 9.75
CA ILE A 18 -1.40 -26.17 8.49
C ILE A 18 -2.32 -27.10 7.70
N HIS A 19 -3.46 -26.58 7.27
CA HIS A 19 -4.45 -27.31 6.47
C HIS A 19 -4.83 -26.47 5.26
N ASP A 20 -4.80 -27.06 4.06
CA ASP A 20 -5.39 -26.44 2.88
C ASP A 20 -6.91 -26.66 2.88
N VAL A 21 -7.65 -25.56 2.99
CA VAL A 21 -9.13 -25.55 2.98
C VAL A 21 -9.70 -24.99 1.67
N THR A 22 -8.85 -24.73 0.68
CA THR A 22 -9.27 -24.24 -0.64
C THR A 22 -10.31 -25.15 -1.30
N PRO A 23 -10.15 -26.50 -1.31
CA PRO A 23 -11.10 -27.40 -1.99
C PRO A 23 -12.45 -27.57 -1.30
N ARG A 24 -12.70 -26.88 -0.19
CA ARG A 24 -13.90 -27.03 0.65
C ARG A 24 -14.50 -25.68 1.02
N THR A 25 -13.94 -24.60 0.49
CA THR A 25 -14.43 -23.25 0.71
C THR A 25 -14.55 -22.50 -0.60
N CYS A 26 -15.50 -21.58 -0.66
CA CYS A 26 -15.66 -20.63 -1.75
C CYS A 26 -15.59 -19.22 -1.18
N GLN A 27 -14.98 -18.31 -1.95
CA GLN A 27 -14.87 -16.91 -1.59
C GLN A 27 -15.73 -16.06 -2.54
N LEU A 28 -16.60 -15.23 -1.97
CA LEU A 28 -17.40 -14.24 -2.69
C LEU A 28 -17.01 -12.84 -2.23
N ALA A 29 -16.84 -11.93 -3.18
CA ALA A 29 -16.66 -10.50 -2.90
C ALA A 29 -17.97 -9.77 -3.17
N LEU A 30 -18.49 -9.06 -2.15
CA LEU A 30 -19.67 -8.22 -2.29
C LEU A 30 -19.22 -6.76 -2.28
N LEU A 31 -19.42 -6.07 -3.41
CA LEU A 31 -18.80 -4.77 -3.69
C LEU A 31 -19.85 -3.67 -3.85
N GLY A 32 -19.47 -2.45 -3.49
CA GLY A 32 -20.23 -1.25 -3.78
C GLY A 32 -21.10 -0.74 -2.62
N PRO A 33 -21.70 0.45 -2.79
CA PRO A 33 -22.42 1.15 -1.71
C PRO A 33 -23.65 0.39 -1.20
N GLY A 34 -24.25 -0.48 -2.02
CA GLY A 34 -25.37 -1.33 -1.63
C GLY A 34 -24.97 -2.61 -0.86
N ALA A 35 -23.67 -2.90 -0.73
CA ALA A 35 -23.18 -4.14 -0.14
C ALA A 35 -23.69 -4.36 1.30
N GLU A 36 -23.74 -3.30 2.10
CA GLU A 36 -24.23 -3.39 3.48
C GLU A 36 -25.71 -3.77 3.54
N ALA A 37 -26.55 -3.20 2.67
CA ALA A 37 -27.98 -3.50 2.65
C ALA A 37 -28.22 -4.99 2.32
N VAL A 38 -27.45 -5.53 1.39
CA VAL A 38 -27.49 -6.97 1.05
C VAL A 38 -26.96 -7.82 2.20
N LEU A 39 -25.90 -7.38 2.90
CA LEU A 39 -25.34 -8.12 4.05
C LEU A 39 -26.34 -8.22 5.21
N ARG A 40 -27.15 -7.19 5.45
CA ARG A 40 -28.21 -7.19 6.49
C ARG A 40 -29.31 -8.22 6.26
N GLU A 41 -29.40 -8.80 5.06
CA GLU A 41 -30.31 -9.92 4.77
C GLU A 41 -29.77 -11.27 5.30
N LEU A 42 -28.48 -11.36 5.61
CA LEU A 42 -27.84 -12.59 6.12
C LEU A 42 -27.94 -12.72 7.64
N ALA A 43 -27.93 -11.60 8.35
CA ALA A 43 -27.93 -11.57 9.80
C ALA A 43 -28.52 -10.25 10.32
N PRO A 44 -29.13 -10.26 11.52
CA PRO A 44 -29.68 -9.05 12.12
C PRO A 44 -28.57 -8.03 12.43
N ALA A 45 -28.95 -6.76 12.52
CA ALA A 45 -28.01 -5.64 12.61
C ALA A 45 -27.12 -5.67 13.86
N ASP A 46 -27.61 -6.22 14.96
CA ASP A 46 -26.85 -6.42 16.20
C ASP A 46 -25.72 -7.43 16.02
N ALA A 47 -25.96 -8.52 15.30
CA ALA A 47 -24.93 -9.50 14.96
C ALA A 47 -23.87 -8.92 14.02
N LEU A 48 -24.24 -7.99 13.13
CA LEU A 48 -23.33 -7.35 12.18
C LEU A 48 -22.61 -6.11 12.73
N ALA A 49 -23.03 -5.58 13.89
CA ALA A 49 -22.51 -4.33 14.45
C ALA A 49 -20.97 -4.26 14.53
N PRO A 50 -20.23 -5.34 14.90
CA PRO A 50 -18.78 -5.31 14.92
C PRO A 50 -18.11 -5.11 13.54
N LEU A 51 -18.80 -5.47 12.44
CA LEU A 51 -18.33 -5.24 11.07
C LEU A 51 -18.67 -3.83 10.57
N LEU A 52 -19.88 -3.35 10.87
CA LEU A 52 -20.44 -2.12 10.29
C LEU A 52 -19.99 -0.85 11.03
N SER A 53 -19.71 -0.98 12.32
CA SER A 53 -19.27 0.11 13.18
C SER A 53 -17.91 -0.24 13.81
N PRO A 54 -16.81 -0.23 13.05
CA PRO A 54 -15.50 -0.45 13.64
C PRO A 54 -15.25 0.67 14.64
N SER A 55 -15.16 0.32 15.94
CA SER A 55 -14.82 1.27 16.99
C SER A 55 -13.43 1.83 16.70
N SER A 56 -13.37 3.03 16.13
CA SER A 56 -12.14 3.77 15.95
C SER A 56 -11.75 4.40 17.28
N THR A 57 -10.92 3.72 18.06
CA THR A 57 -10.11 4.41 19.07
C THR A 57 -8.77 4.80 18.44
N PRO A 58 -8.21 5.98 18.74
CA PRO A 58 -6.97 6.46 18.14
C PRO A 58 -5.74 5.57 18.42
N THR A 59 -5.86 4.59 19.33
CA THR A 59 -4.78 3.72 19.79
C THR A 59 -4.79 2.31 19.21
N THR A 60 -5.81 1.89 18.45
CA THR A 60 -5.80 0.58 17.80
C THR A 60 -5.43 0.71 16.32
N PRO A 61 -4.47 -0.08 15.80
CA PRO A 61 -4.21 -0.14 14.36
C PRO A 61 -5.51 -0.53 13.66
N SER A 62 -5.70 -0.09 12.41
CA SER A 62 -6.91 -0.36 11.62
C SER A 62 -7.24 -1.85 11.60
N THR A 63 -8.10 -2.30 12.51
CA THR A 63 -8.56 -3.67 12.57
C THR A 63 -9.51 -3.84 11.39
N TRP A 64 -9.28 -4.85 10.58
CA TRP A 64 -10.24 -5.29 9.57
C TRP A 64 -11.13 -6.33 10.27
N PRO A 65 -12.29 -5.92 10.82
CA PRO A 65 -13.10 -6.83 11.60
C PRO A 65 -13.59 -7.98 10.72
N HIS A 66 -13.72 -9.15 11.33
CA HIS A 66 -14.35 -10.32 10.72
C HIS A 66 -15.28 -10.97 11.74
N LEU A 67 -16.31 -11.64 11.24
CA LEU A 67 -17.30 -12.37 12.03
C LEU A 67 -17.51 -13.76 11.47
N LEU A 68 -17.76 -14.70 12.36
CA LEU A 68 -18.21 -16.03 12.02
C LEU A 68 -19.72 -16.12 12.23
N LEU A 69 -20.46 -16.28 11.14
CA LEU A 69 -21.91 -16.45 11.10
C LEU A 69 -22.24 -17.89 10.71
N GLY A 70 -23.53 -18.25 10.83
CA GLY A 70 -24.07 -19.49 10.29
C GLY A 70 -24.90 -19.21 9.04
N PHE A 71 -24.71 -20.01 7.98
CA PHE A 71 -25.56 -20.01 6.79
C PHE A 71 -25.92 -21.44 6.43
N ARG A 72 -27.21 -21.78 6.45
CA ARG A 72 -27.71 -23.14 6.17
C ARG A 72 -27.03 -24.24 7.00
N GLY A 73 -26.70 -23.93 8.26
CA GLY A 73 -26.02 -24.86 9.18
C GLY A 73 -24.52 -25.01 8.94
N ARG A 74 -23.93 -24.26 8.00
CA ARG A 74 -22.49 -24.21 7.71
C ARG A 74 -21.87 -22.89 8.20
N PRO A 75 -20.56 -22.87 8.51
CA PRO A 75 -19.87 -21.64 8.87
C PRO A 75 -19.76 -20.68 7.68
N LEU A 76 -19.99 -19.41 7.94
CA LEU A 76 -19.81 -18.30 7.01
C LEU A 76 -18.92 -17.24 7.67
N LEU A 77 -17.69 -17.09 7.19
CA LEU A 77 -16.81 -16.01 7.61
C LEU A 77 -17.12 -14.77 6.77
N VAL A 78 -17.43 -13.65 7.43
CA VAL A 78 -17.62 -12.34 6.80
C VAL A 78 -16.54 -11.41 7.30
N ALA A 79 -15.71 -10.90 6.41
CA ALA A 79 -14.68 -9.90 6.72
C ALA A 79 -15.05 -8.56 6.09
N ALA A 80 -14.88 -7.47 6.86
CA ALA A 80 -15.03 -6.13 6.34
C ALA A 80 -13.95 -5.84 5.29
N GLY A 81 -14.34 -5.17 4.21
CA GLY A 81 -13.47 -4.82 3.10
C GLY A 81 -13.81 -5.57 1.83
N SER A 82 -13.70 -4.87 0.70
CA SER A 82 -13.97 -5.37 -0.65
C SER A 82 -12.84 -6.22 -1.25
N GLY A 83 -11.67 -6.22 -0.60
CA GLY A 83 -10.45 -6.72 -1.22
C GLY A 83 -9.85 -5.80 -2.28
N LEU A 84 -10.53 -4.73 -2.74
CA LEU A 84 -10.01 -3.78 -3.73
C LEU A 84 -9.32 -2.55 -3.11
N GLY A 85 -9.43 -2.35 -1.79
CA GLY A 85 -8.84 -1.23 -1.07
C GLY A 85 -9.87 -0.40 -0.31
N ARG A 86 -9.41 0.64 0.38
CA ARG A 86 -10.26 1.47 1.25
C ARG A 86 -11.31 2.30 0.50
N GLY A 87 -11.11 2.55 -0.80
CA GLY A 87 -12.01 3.36 -1.63
C GLY A 87 -13.25 2.62 -2.14
N VAL A 88 -13.27 1.29 -2.07
CA VAL A 88 -14.41 0.49 -2.53
C VAL A 88 -15.07 -0.18 -1.33
N PRO A 89 -16.26 0.26 -0.90
CA PRO A 89 -16.98 -0.41 0.18
C PRO A 89 -17.35 -1.83 -0.22
N GLY A 90 -17.36 -2.74 0.74
CA GLY A 90 -17.69 -4.13 0.48
C GLY A 90 -17.28 -5.07 1.60
N PHE A 91 -17.55 -6.35 1.36
CA PHE A 91 -17.28 -7.45 2.29
C PHE A 91 -16.72 -8.64 1.52
N MET A 92 -15.84 -9.38 2.19
CA MET A 92 -15.39 -10.70 1.75
C MET A 92 -16.14 -11.77 2.52
N LEU A 93 -16.74 -12.72 1.80
CA LEU A 93 -17.47 -13.84 2.36
C LEU A 93 -16.72 -15.12 2.02
N VAL A 94 -16.38 -15.92 3.02
CA VAL A 94 -15.81 -17.27 2.84
C VAL A 94 -16.78 -18.26 3.44
N VAL A 95 -17.25 -19.19 2.63
CA VAL A 95 -18.31 -20.14 2.97
C VAL A 95 -17.91 -21.55 2.55
N ASP A 96 -18.49 -22.55 3.18
CA ASP A 96 -18.40 -23.95 2.74
C ASP A 96 -18.91 -24.10 1.29
N GLU A 97 -18.16 -24.84 0.46
CA GLU A 97 -18.48 -25.04 -0.96
C GLU A 97 -19.91 -25.59 -1.17
N GLU A 98 -20.38 -26.47 -0.28
CA GLU A 98 -21.69 -27.11 -0.41
C GLU A 98 -22.86 -26.11 -0.45
N VAL A 99 -22.72 -24.96 0.20
CA VAL A 99 -23.78 -23.94 0.31
C VAL A 99 -23.43 -22.64 -0.42
N ALA A 100 -22.27 -22.59 -1.10
CA ALA A 100 -21.79 -21.39 -1.79
C ALA A 100 -22.74 -20.94 -2.91
N GLY A 101 -23.29 -21.88 -3.68
CA GLY A 101 -24.25 -21.57 -4.75
C GLY A 101 -25.56 -20.99 -4.22
N GLU A 102 -26.04 -21.46 -3.07
CA GLU A 102 -27.23 -20.91 -2.40
C GLU A 102 -26.98 -19.49 -1.89
N LEU A 103 -25.81 -19.26 -1.28
CA LEU A 103 -25.41 -17.93 -0.83
C LEU A 103 -25.34 -16.96 -2.01
N TYR A 104 -24.65 -17.35 -3.08
CA TYR A 104 -24.53 -16.56 -4.31
C TYR A 104 -25.91 -16.21 -4.89
N GLY A 105 -26.78 -17.21 -5.08
CA GLY A 105 -28.11 -17.01 -5.63
C GLY A 105 -29.02 -16.15 -4.74
N MET A 106 -28.80 -16.15 -3.42
CA MET A 106 -29.49 -15.25 -2.50
C MET A 106 -29.02 -13.81 -2.67
N LEU A 107 -27.69 -13.57 -2.71
CA LEU A 107 -27.13 -12.23 -2.91
C LEU A 107 -27.66 -11.59 -4.21
N VAL A 108 -27.70 -12.36 -5.29
CA VAL A 108 -28.24 -11.89 -6.59
C VAL A 108 -29.71 -11.53 -6.51
N ARG A 109 -30.53 -12.37 -5.86
CA ARG A 109 -31.97 -12.08 -5.63
C ARG A 109 -32.20 -10.82 -4.78
N LYS A 110 -31.22 -10.43 -3.96
CA LYS A 110 -31.25 -9.22 -3.14
C LYS A 110 -30.64 -7.99 -3.83
N GLY A 111 -30.32 -8.10 -5.13
CA GLY A 111 -29.92 -6.97 -5.97
C GLY A 111 -28.41 -6.89 -6.23
N ALA A 112 -27.61 -7.87 -5.79
CA ALA A 112 -26.23 -7.96 -6.23
C ALA A 112 -26.18 -8.32 -7.72
N ILE A 113 -25.28 -7.68 -8.47
CA ILE A 113 -25.07 -7.95 -9.89
C ILE A 113 -23.88 -8.91 -10.02
N PRO A 114 -24.02 -10.05 -10.74
CA PRO A 114 -22.89 -10.91 -11.08
C PRO A 114 -21.75 -10.14 -11.74
N MET A 115 -20.53 -10.39 -11.28
CA MET A 115 -19.31 -9.77 -11.80
C MET A 115 -18.37 -10.86 -12.28
N GLY A 116 -17.88 -10.74 -13.52
CA GLY A 116 -16.95 -11.69 -14.11
C GLY A 116 -15.51 -11.47 -13.67
N SER A 117 -14.62 -12.37 -14.08
CA SER A 117 -13.17 -12.24 -13.83
C SER A 117 -12.55 -11.04 -14.55
N GLU A 118 -13.04 -10.71 -15.75
CA GLU A 118 -12.56 -9.57 -16.54
C GLU A 118 -12.91 -8.24 -15.86
N ASP A 119 -14.17 -8.09 -15.43
CA ASP A 119 -14.62 -6.93 -14.67
C ASP A 119 -13.82 -6.79 -13.37
N TRP A 120 -13.58 -7.90 -12.67
CA TRP A 120 -12.82 -7.91 -11.42
C TRP A 120 -11.39 -7.44 -11.66
N GLU A 121 -10.77 -7.92 -12.73
CA GLU A 121 -9.43 -7.52 -13.12
C GLU A 121 -9.37 -6.03 -13.47
N ALA A 122 -10.36 -5.51 -14.20
CA ALA A 122 -10.46 -4.09 -14.49
C ALA A 122 -10.62 -3.25 -13.20
N ALA A 123 -11.50 -3.67 -12.28
CA ALA A 123 -11.69 -3.01 -11.00
C ALA A 123 -10.42 -3.04 -10.12
N ARG A 124 -9.67 -4.14 -10.16
CA ARG A 124 -8.37 -4.28 -9.49
C ARG A 124 -7.34 -3.30 -10.06
N ILE A 125 -7.23 -3.22 -11.39
CA ILE A 125 -6.31 -2.32 -12.09
C ILE A 125 -6.65 -0.86 -11.79
N LEU A 126 -7.93 -0.49 -11.84
CA LEU A 126 -8.42 0.86 -11.50
C LEU A 126 -8.14 1.23 -10.05
N ALA A 127 -8.33 0.30 -9.12
CA ALA A 127 -7.95 0.51 -7.73
C ALA A 127 -6.43 0.58 -7.54
N GLY A 128 -5.67 0.05 -8.51
CA GLY A 128 -4.22 -0.07 -8.47
C GLY A 128 -3.71 -1.07 -7.45
N ARG A 129 -4.50 -2.13 -7.22
CA ARG A 129 -4.12 -3.19 -6.30
C ARG A 129 -3.15 -4.16 -6.97
N PRO A 130 -1.91 -4.32 -6.47
CA PRO A 130 -0.96 -5.24 -7.06
C PRO A 130 -1.38 -6.70 -6.82
N THR A 131 -1.14 -7.57 -7.80
CA THR A 131 -1.41 -9.01 -7.68
C THR A 131 -0.16 -9.85 -7.88
N ARG A 132 -0.18 -11.08 -7.35
CA ARG A 132 0.90 -12.06 -7.51
C ARG A 132 1.01 -12.47 -8.97
N GLY A 133 2.26 -12.51 -9.47
CA GLY A 133 2.56 -12.91 -10.84
C GLY A 133 2.59 -11.74 -11.83
N SER A 134 1.96 -10.61 -11.51
CA SER A 134 2.03 -9.38 -12.33
C SER A 134 2.88 -8.32 -11.65
N GLU A 135 2.37 -7.68 -10.59
CA GLU A 135 3.10 -6.64 -9.85
C GLU A 135 3.93 -7.21 -8.69
N LEU A 136 3.47 -8.30 -8.07
CA LEU A 136 4.17 -8.95 -6.96
C LEU A 136 4.97 -10.14 -7.50
N THR A 137 6.21 -9.84 -7.92
CA THR A 137 7.23 -10.80 -8.36
C THR A 137 8.44 -10.75 -7.43
N GLU A 138 9.49 -11.51 -7.75
CA GLU A 138 10.77 -11.45 -7.03
C GLU A 138 11.62 -10.23 -7.43
N ASP A 139 11.21 -9.49 -8.47
CA ASP A 139 11.95 -8.33 -9.00
C ASP A 139 11.70 -7.04 -8.21
N TYR A 140 10.60 -7.00 -7.45
CA TYR A 140 10.12 -5.79 -6.77
C TYR A 140 9.98 -6.02 -5.27
N ASN A 141 10.35 -5.01 -4.48
CA ASN A 141 10.10 -5.05 -3.05
C ASN A 141 8.72 -4.44 -2.67
N PRO A 142 8.17 -4.75 -1.48
CA PRO A 142 6.88 -4.25 -1.05
C PRO A 142 6.74 -2.73 -1.05
N LEU A 143 7.82 -1.97 -0.80
CA LEU A 143 7.77 -0.51 -0.81
C LEU A 143 7.68 0.04 -2.24
N GLU A 144 8.36 -0.59 -3.20
CA GLU A 144 8.19 -0.27 -4.63
C GLU A 144 6.76 -0.55 -5.10
N ALA A 145 6.12 -1.60 -4.57
CA ALA A 145 4.72 -1.93 -4.84
C ALA A 145 3.70 -1.02 -4.13
N GLY A 146 4.15 -0.05 -3.33
CA GLY A 146 3.25 0.85 -2.58
C GLY A 146 2.54 0.19 -1.41
N LEU A 147 3.17 -0.81 -0.77
CA LEU A 147 2.60 -1.58 0.34
C LEU A 147 3.19 -1.17 1.70
N TYR A 148 3.43 0.12 1.93
CA TYR A 148 4.05 0.60 3.17
C TYR A 148 3.22 0.22 4.40
N ASP A 149 1.89 0.23 4.30
CA ASP A 149 0.98 -0.10 5.40
C ASP A 149 0.96 -1.60 5.72
N ALA A 150 1.40 -2.44 4.79
CA ALA A 150 1.52 -3.89 4.99
C ALA A 150 2.86 -4.28 5.63
N VAL A 151 3.80 -3.33 5.74
CA VAL A 151 5.13 -3.52 6.31
C VAL A 151 5.19 -2.83 7.67
N SER A 152 5.58 -3.57 8.70
CA SER A 152 5.89 -2.99 10.00
C SER A 152 7.39 -3.08 10.21
N LEU A 153 8.05 -1.93 10.40
CA LEU A 153 9.49 -1.90 10.71
C LEU A 153 9.75 -2.19 12.20
N ASN A 154 8.72 -2.09 13.04
CA ASN A 154 8.81 -2.15 14.49
C ASN A 154 8.21 -3.44 15.09
N LYS A 155 7.56 -4.29 14.29
CA LYS A 155 7.23 -5.65 14.76
C LYS A 155 8.50 -6.48 14.85
N GLY A 156 8.51 -7.47 15.75
CA GLY A 156 9.67 -8.35 15.97
C GLY A 156 10.21 -8.97 14.69
N CYS A 157 11.38 -9.60 14.78
CA CYS A 157 12.16 -10.07 13.62
C CYS A 157 11.34 -10.89 12.62
N TYR A 158 11.28 -10.43 11.37
CA TYR A 158 10.73 -11.20 10.24
C TYR A 158 11.64 -11.16 9.01
N ILE A 159 11.45 -12.13 8.13
CA ILE A 159 12.27 -12.29 6.92
C ILE A 159 12.19 -11.03 6.04
N GLY A 160 13.35 -10.47 5.69
CA GLY A 160 13.46 -9.29 4.82
C GLY A 160 13.36 -7.95 5.56
N GLN A 161 13.09 -7.92 6.86
CA GLN A 161 12.98 -6.67 7.63
C GLN A 161 14.24 -5.80 7.53
N GLU A 162 15.43 -6.40 7.68
CA GLU A 162 16.70 -5.65 7.60
C GLU A 162 16.87 -4.95 6.25
N THR A 163 16.52 -5.62 5.14
CA THR A 163 16.59 -5.07 3.80
C THR A 163 15.66 -3.86 3.66
N LEU A 164 14.42 -3.98 4.15
CA LEU A 164 13.44 -2.89 4.10
C LEU A 164 13.83 -1.71 5.00
N SER A 165 14.33 -1.99 6.21
CA SER A 165 14.84 -0.97 7.12
C SER A 165 16.00 -0.19 6.50
N LYS A 166 16.98 -0.87 5.88
CA LYS A 166 18.09 -0.21 5.17
C LYS A 166 17.61 0.67 4.03
N LEU A 167 16.60 0.23 3.29
CA LEU A 167 16.04 0.98 2.17
C LEU A 167 15.32 2.26 2.64
N GLN A 168 14.62 2.18 3.77
CA GLN A 168 14.01 3.34 4.43
C GLN A 168 15.08 4.35 4.91
N LEU A 169 16.18 3.87 5.49
CA LEU A 169 17.29 4.69 5.98
C LEU A 169 18.06 5.40 4.85
N ARG A 170 18.13 4.81 3.65
CA ARG A 170 18.94 5.28 2.52
C ARG A 170 18.19 6.15 1.50
N GLU A 171 17.12 6.82 1.94
CA GLU A 171 16.36 7.85 1.20
C GLU A 171 15.38 7.36 0.12
N GLY A 172 14.88 6.11 0.19
CA GLY A 172 13.70 5.69 -0.58
C GLY A 172 13.96 4.76 -1.76
N VAL A 173 12.90 4.50 -2.52
CA VAL A 173 12.86 3.48 -3.60
C VAL A 173 13.33 4.03 -4.95
N ASN A 174 13.87 3.14 -5.80
CA ASN A 174 14.32 3.52 -7.14
C ASN A 174 13.20 3.51 -8.17
N ARG A 175 12.18 2.68 -7.96
CA ARG A 175 11.01 2.52 -8.81
C ARG A 175 9.76 2.46 -7.95
N GLN A 176 8.62 2.80 -8.53
CA GLN A 176 7.33 2.71 -7.86
C GLN A 176 6.27 2.20 -8.82
N LEU A 177 5.33 1.45 -8.29
CA LEU A 177 4.10 1.09 -8.97
C LEU A 177 3.21 2.33 -9.12
N TRP A 178 2.65 2.52 -10.30
CA TRP A 178 1.72 3.60 -10.63
C TRP A 178 0.63 3.11 -11.58
N GLY A 179 -0.46 3.88 -11.63
CA GLY A 179 -1.50 3.75 -12.64
C GLY A 179 -1.10 4.45 -13.93
N LEU A 180 -1.66 3.99 -15.03
CA LEU A 180 -1.46 4.52 -16.36
C LEU A 180 -2.83 4.73 -17.00
N ARG A 181 -3.09 5.94 -17.48
CA ARG A 181 -4.15 6.21 -18.45
C ARG A 181 -3.52 6.14 -19.84
N LEU A 182 -3.93 5.16 -20.62
CA LEU A 182 -3.32 4.81 -21.91
C LEU A 182 -4.20 5.33 -23.05
N SER A 183 -3.59 5.78 -24.14
CA SER A 183 -4.36 6.20 -25.34
C SER A 183 -4.73 5.01 -26.25
N GLY A 184 -4.42 3.78 -25.85
CA GLY A 184 -4.59 2.59 -26.66
C GLY A 184 -4.17 1.32 -25.92
N PRO A 185 -4.27 0.15 -26.59
CA PRO A 185 -3.91 -1.14 -25.99
C PRO A 185 -2.44 -1.18 -25.57
N ALA A 186 -2.19 -1.85 -24.45
CA ALA A 186 -0.85 -2.18 -23.97
C ALA A 186 -0.82 -3.62 -23.45
N ALA A 187 0.34 -4.24 -23.48
CA ALA A 187 0.59 -5.58 -22.96
C ALA A 187 1.57 -5.55 -21.77
N PRO A 188 1.46 -6.50 -20.83
CA PRO A 188 2.51 -6.72 -19.83
C PRO A 188 3.88 -6.87 -20.49
N GLY A 189 4.88 -6.13 -19.99
CA GLY A 189 6.23 -6.06 -20.54
C GLY A 189 6.47 -4.89 -21.49
N ASP A 190 5.42 -4.21 -21.97
CA ASP A 190 5.57 -3.04 -22.83
C ASP A 190 6.39 -1.94 -22.15
N LEU A 191 7.30 -1.35 -22.91
CA LEU A 191 8.22 -0.34 -22.41
C LEU A 191 7.49 0.97 -22.16
N ILE A 192 7.68 1.51 -20.96
CA ILE A 192 7.30 2.87 -20.61
C ILE A 192 8.52 3.75 -20.83
N THR A 193 8.41 4.74 -21.70
CA THR A 193 9.47 5.70 -22.01
C THR A 193 9.05 7.10 -21.60
N SER A 194 10.02 7.89 -21.14
CA SER A 194 9.89 9.34 -20.99
C SER A 194 10.81 10.04 -21.99
N GLU A 195 10.72 11.36 -22.08
CA GLU A 195 11.57 12.17 -22.97
C GLU A 195 13.08 11.94 -22.77
N LEU A 196 13.47 11.53 -21.56
CA LEU A 196 14.88 11.41 -21.17
C LEU A 196 15.42 9.98 -21.28
N SER A 197 14.58 8.94 -21.16
CA SER A 197 15.03 7.53 -21.19
C SER A 197 13.89 6.51 -21.06
N LYS A 198 14.26 5.21 -21.07
CA LYS A 198 13.41 4.11 -20.60
C LYS A 198 13.06 4.33 -19.11
N ALA A 199 11.78 4.59 -18.86
CA ALA A 199 11.25 4.92 -17.55
C ALA A 199 10.74 3.69 -16.79
N GLY A 200 10.28 2.64 -17.48
CA GLY A 200 9.60 1.53 -16.81
C GLY A 200 9.10 0.42 -17.74
N ALA A 201 8.21 -0.41 -17.19
CA ALA A 201 7.47 -1.42 -17.93
C ALA A 201 6.05 -1.56 -17.39
N VAL A 202 5.10 -1.83 -18.29
CA VAL A 202 3.71 -2.17 -17.97
C VAL A 202 3.67 -3.56 -17.34
N THR A 203 2.84 -3.75 -16.31
CA THR A 203 2.64 -5.04 -15.63
C THR A 203 1.23 -5.60 -15.87
N SER A 204 0.23 -4.72 -15.94
CA SER A 204 -1.17 -5.06 -16.21
C SER A 204 -1.82 -3.99 -17.07
N ALA A 205 -2.73 -4.35 -17.96
CA ALA A 205 -3.50 -3.41 -18.75
C ALA A 205 -4.86 -4.02 -19.14
N CYS A 206 -5.89 -3.18 -19.20
CA CYS A 206 -7.24 -3.56 -19.63
C CYS A 206 -8.00 -2.33 -20.14
N GLN A 207 -9.21 -2.55 -20.65
CA GLN A 207 -10.20 -1.48 -20.78
C GLN A 207 -11.01 -1.38 -19.49
N ASP A 208 -11.39 -0.17 -19.11
CA ASP A 208 -12.39 0.04 -18.06
C ASP A 208 -13.83 -0.06 -18.60
N GLY A 209 -14.81 0.15 -17.72
CA GLY A 209 -16.23 0.08 -18.08
C GLY A 209 -16.71 1.16 -19.06
N GLU A 210 -15.91 2.21 -19.30
CA GLU A 210 -16.18 3.26 -20.28
C GLU A 210 -15.47 2.99 -21.62
N GLY A 211 -14.63 1.95 -21.67
CA GLY A 211 -13.84 1.56 -22.85
C GLY A 211 -12.47 2.23 -22.92
N GLU A 212 -12.09 3.01 -21.91
CA GLU A 212 -10.79 3.69 -21.85
C GLU A 212 -9.71 2.69 -21.43
N TRP A 213 -8.52 2.82 -22.02
CA TRP A 213 -7.40 1.93 -21.70
C TRP A 213 -6.70 2.39 -20.42
N VAL A 214 -6.58 1.48 -19.46
CA VAL A 214 -5.92 1.71 -18.18
C VAL A 214 -4.92 0.59 -17.89
N GLY A 215 -3.94 0.88 -17.04
CA GLY A 215 -2.95 -0.11 -16.66
C GLY A 215 -2.17 0.22 -15.42
N LEU A 216 -1.31 -0.72 -15.05
CA LEU A 216 -0.32 -0.59 -13.98
C LEU A 216 1.07 -0.79 -14.55
N GLY A 217 2.05 -0.12 -13.95
CA GLY A 217 3.44 -0.32 -14.31
C GLY A 217 4.40 0.22 -13.28
N TYR A 218 5.61 -0.33 -13.30
CA TYR A 218 6.71 0.16 -12.48
C TYR A 218 7.49 1.23 -13.23
N LEU A 219 7.54 2.43 -12.66
CA LEU A 219 8.30 3.55 -13.21
C LEU A 219 9.44 3.92 -12.27
N ARG A 220 10.59 4.26 -12.86
CA ARG A 220 11.74 4.81 -12.16
C ARG A 220 11.36 6.17 -11.57
N CYS A 221 11.43 6.27 -10.25
CA CYS A 221 11.13 7.48 -9.51
C CYS A 221 12.37 8.15 -8.91
N ARG A 222 13.58 7.63 -9.16
CA ARG A 222 14.83 8.23 -8.69
C ARG A 222 15.73 8.64 -9.85
N LEU A 223 16.00 9.94 -9.94
CA LEU A 223 16.90 10.57 -10.91
C LEU A 223 17.94 11.39 -10.15
N GLU A 224 19.22 11.19 -10.47
CA GLU A 224 20.35 11.91 -9.84
C GLU A 224 20.35 11.91 -8.29
N GLY A 225 19.83 10.84 -7.68
CA GLY A 225 19.75 10.73 -6.21
C GLY A 225 18.57 11.47 -5.57
N THR A 226 17.63 11.97 -6.37
CA THR A 226 16.41 12.64 -5.92
C THR A 226 15.17 11.84 -6.33
N GLN A 227 14.23 11.69 -5.40
CA GLN A 227 12.94 11.07 -5.69
C GLN A 227 12.01 12.09 -6.35
N ILE A 228 11.40 11.71 -7.47
CA ILE A 228 10.50 12.57 -8.25
C ILE A 228 9.05 12.12 -8.11
N GLN A 229 8.13 13.09 -8.05
CA GLN A 229 6.70 12.81 -8.09
C GLN A 229 6.26 12.56 -9.53
N LEU A 230 5.71 11.37 -9.77
CA LEU A 230 5.36 10.90 -11.11
C LEU A 230 3.90 11.15 -11.48
N GLU A 231 3.03 11.47 -10.53
CA GLU A 231 1.61 11.74 -10.82
C GLU A 231 1.43 12.90 -11.81
N GLY A 232 0.64 12.67 -12.86
CA GLY A 232 0.37 13.63 -13.93
C GLY A 232 1.46 13.72 -14.99
N VAL A 233 2.56 12.97 -14.87
CA VAL A 233 3.64 12.96 -15.85
C VAL A 233 3.17 12.26 -17.14
N ARG A 234 3.44 12.88 -18.28
CA ARG A 234 3.23 12.27 -19.60
C ARG A 234 4.38 11.33 -19.94
N VAL A 235 4.02 10.15 -20.42
CA VAL A 235 4.94 9.09 -20.85
C VAL A 235 4.45 8.51 -22.18
N ALA A 236 5.26 7.67 -22.81
CA ALA A 236 4.82 6.83 -23.91
C ALA A 236 4.89 5.36 -23.51
N VAL A 237 3.88 4.58 -23.90
CA VAL A 237 3.80 3.13 -23.73
C VAL A 237 3.73 2.50 -25.10
N ALA A 238 4.73 1.68 -25.45
CA ALA A 238 4.87 1.12 -26.80
C ALA A 238 4.78 2.18 -27.93
N GLY A 239 5.20 3.42 -27.65
CA GLY A 239 5.14 4.55 -28.59
C GLY A 239 3.83 5.34 -28.59
N ALA A 240 2.78 4.88 -27.89
CA ALA A 240 1.52 5.60 -27.73
C ALA A 240 1.54 6.51 -26.49
N PRO A 241 0.91 7.70 -26.52
CA PRO A 241 0.85 8.58 -25.36
C PRO A 241 0.12 7.96 -24.17
N ALA A 242 0.61 8.21 -22.96
CA ALA A 242 -0.03 7.83 -21.71
C ALA A 242 0.24 8.86 -20.61
N THR A 243 -0.60 8.87 -19.58
CA THR A 243 -0.42 9.72 -18.41
C THR A 243 -0.34 8.86 -17.16
N VAL A 244 0.63 9.16 -16.31
CA VAL A 244 0.79 8.48 -15.02
C VAL A 244 -0.25 9.01 -14.04
N THR A 245 -0.97 8.11 -13.38
CA THR A 245 -2.05 8.44 -12.43
C THR A 245 -1.79 7.82 -11.07
N ALA A 246 -2.26 8.48 -10.01
CA ALA A 246 -2.27 7.86 -8.68
C ALA A 246 -3.07 6.55 -8.68
N ILE A 247 -2.73 5.68 -7.73
CA ILE A 247 -3.40 4.41 -7.48
C ILE A 247 -3.97 4.44 -6.06
N PRO A 248 -5.32 4.43 -5.90
CA PRO A 248 -5.96 4.55 -4.59
C PRO A 248 -5.54 3.50 -3.56
N PHE A 249 -5.11 2.32 -4.02
CA PHE A 249 -4.71 1.22 -3.15
C PHE A 249 -3.35 1.43 -2.47
N ALA A 250 -2.42 2.15 -3.10
CA ALA A 250 -1.05 2.24 -2.61
C ALA A 250 -0.91 3.20 -1.43
N SER A 251 -0.12 2.82 -0.44
CA SER A 251 0.46 3.75 0.53
C SER A 251 1.92 4.00 0.17
N ARG A 252 2.37 5.26 0.22
CA ARG A 252 3.73 5.68 -0.22
C ARG A 252 4.62 6.15 0.92
N ALA A 253 4.13 6.06 2.16
CA ALA A 253 4.84 6.47 3.36
C ALA A 253 4.39 5.61 4.54
N PHE A 254 5.29 5.41 5.51
CA PHE A 254 4.91 4.82 6.79
C PHE A 254 4.10 5.83 7.60
N SER A 255 3.03 5.37 8.24
CA SER A 255 2.27 6.19 9.17
C SER A 255 3.13 6.55 10.39
N PRO A 256 2.98 7.73 11.03
CA PRO A 256 3.82 8.16 12.16
C PRO A 256 3.85 7.19 13.34
N ALA A 257 2.77 6.42 13.55
CA ALA A 257 2.69 5.38 14.58
C ALA A 257 3.55 4.12 14.27
N ALA A 258 4.00 3.97 13.01
CA ALA A 258 4.90 2.92 12.56
C ALA A 258 6.36 3.41 12.40
N GLU A 259 6.63 4.70 12.62
CA GLU A 259 8.00 5.19 12.68
C GLU A 259 8.65 4.76 14.00
N PRO A 260 9.93 4.36 14.01
CA PRO A 260 10.67 4.25 15.27
C PRO A 260 10.65 5.62 15.96
N PRO A 261 10.58 5.68 17.30
CA PRO A 261 10.59 6.95 18.02
C PRO A 261 11.81 7.76 17.60
N ARG A 262 11.57 8.88 16.90
CA ARG A 262 12.62 9.85 16.61
C ARG A 262 12.91 10.58 17.91
N GLU A 263 14.08 10.34 18.47
CA GLU A 263 14.60 11.25 19.50
C GLU A 263 14.83 12.63 18.87
N GLY A 264 13.91 13.55 19.17
CA GLY A 264 14.06 14.98 19.03
C GLY A 264 13.89 15.54 17.62
N ALA A 265 12.65 15.88 17.25
CA ALA A 265 12.39 17.01 16.36
C ALA A 265 11.02 17.61 16.66
N ALA A 266 11.03 18.90 17.01
CA ALA A 266 9.89 19.70 17.40
C ALA A 266 8.92 19.94 16.24
N ALA A 267 7.68 20.26 16.63
CA ALA A 267 6.57 20.60 15.77
C ALA A 267 6.90 21.74 14.77
N GLY A 268 6.47 21.56 13.53
CA GLY A 268 6.33 22.61 12.53
C GLY A 268 5.20 22.21 11.58
N GLY A 269 4.05 22.87 11.73
CA GLY A 269 2.86 22.60 10.95
C GLY A 269 2.82 23.33 9.60
N GLY A 270 1.79 23.02 8.83
CA GLY A 270 1.23 23.93 7.83
C GLY A 270 1.01 23.34 6.45
N GLY A 271 -0.25 23.39 6.00
CA GLY A 271 -0.58 23.77 4.62
C GLY A 271 -0.78 22.64 3.62
N ALA A 272 -2.02 22.16 3.51
CA ALA A 272 -2.54 21.64 2.25
C ALA A 272 -3.13 22.83 1.48
N GLU A 273 -2.68 23.07 0.25
CA GLU A 273 -3.43 23.84 -0.74
C GLU A 273 -3.11 23.33 -2.17
N GLU A 274 -4.21 22.93 -2.82
CA GLU A 274 -4.62 23.03 -4.23
C GLU A 274 -3.65 22.85 -5.42
N GLY A 275 -4.06 21.93 -6.30
CA GLY A 275 -4.23 22.12 -7.75
C GLY A 275 -3.12 22.82 -8.53
N GLY A 276 -2.33 22.06 -9.29
CA GLY A 276 -1.37 22.61 -10.24
C GLY A 276 -1.24 21.77 -11.51
N GLU A 277 -1.41 22.45 -12.65
CA GLU A 277 -1.35 21.95 -14.03
C GLU A 277 -0.13 21.07 -14.34
N GLY A 278 -0.31 20.13 -15.28
CA GLY A 278 0.70 19.14 -15.69
C GLY A 278 1.99 19.76 -16.23
N GLY A 279 2.97 19.97 -15.36
CA GLY A 279 4.33 20.39 -15.71
C GLY A 279 5.28 19.22 -16.00
N SER A 280 6.31 19.49 -16.83
CA SER A 280 7.35 18.54 -17.22
C SER A 280 8.21 18.05 -16.03
N ILE A 281 8.79 16.84 -16.15
CA ILE A 281 9.72 16.23 -15.17
C ILE A 281 10.88 17.19 -14.84
N THR A 282 11.34 17.98 -15.80
CA THR A 282 12.43 18.95 -15.63
C THR A 282 12.10 20.01 -14.57
N ASN A 283 10.89 20.55 -14.61
CA ASN A 283 10.48 21.60 -13.68
C ASN A 283 10.37 21.06 -12.24
N ARG A 284 9.87 19.83 -12.09
CA ARG A 284 9.80 19.15 -10.78
C ARG A 284 11.17 18.75 -10.24
N LEU A 285 12.12 18.43 -11.13
CA LEU A 285 13.50 18.14 -10.76
C LEU A 285 14.19 19.38 -10.17
N ASP A 286 14.01 20.54 -10.80
CA ASP A 286 14.60 21.80 -10.34
C ASP A 286 14.01 22.26 -9.00
N GLU A 287 12.71 22.07 -8.80
CA GLU A 287 12.04 22.37 -7.52
C GLU A 287 12.51 21.45 -6.38
N ALA A 288 12.63 20.15 -6.66
CA ALA A 288 13.13 19.17 -5.68
C ALA A 288 14.61 19.40 -5.32
N LYS A 289 15.43 19.83 -6.28
CA LYS A 289 16.84 20.22 -6.04
C LYS A 289 16.94 21.42 -5.09
N ARG A 290 16.09 22.43 -5.25
CA ARG A 290 16.03 23.60 -4.35
C ARG A 290 15.62 23.22 -2.93
N LYS A 291 14.52 22.47 -2.77
CA LYS A 291 14.03 22.02 -1.46
C LYS A 291 15.05 21.14 -0.72
N LYS A 292 15.76 20.24 -1.42
CA LYS A 292 16.81 19.40 -0.83
C LYS A 292 18.00 20.24 -0.33
N ALA A 293 18.41 21.26 -1.08
CA ALA A 293 19.49 22.16 -0.68
C ALA A 293 19.15 22.94 0.60
N GLU A 294 17.91 23.43 0.72
CA GLU A 294 17.42 24.14 1.90
C GLU A 294 17.36 23.22 3.15
N THR A 295 16.77 22.03 3.02
CA THR A 295 16.69 21.07 4.14
C THR A 295 18.08 20.57 4.58
N GLN A 296 19.03 20.44 3.65
CA GLN A 296 20.39 20.01 3.97
C GLN A 296 21.17 21.11 4.71
N ALA A 297 20.97 22.38 4.33
CA ALA A 297 21.54 23.52 5.04
C ALA A 297 20.99 23.63 6.48
N GLU A 298 19.68 23.44 6.68
CA GLU A 298 19.07 23.45 8.01
C GLU A 298 19.58 22.32 8.91
N LYS A 299 19.72 21.10 8.36
CA LYS A 299 20.27 19.96 9.09
C LYS A 299 21.74 20.14 9.46
N GLN A 300 22.55 20.73 8.58
CA GLN A 300 23.95 21.07 8.87
C GLN A 300 24.04 22.11 9.99
N ALA A 301 23.28 23.20 9.91
CA ALA A 301 23.25 24.23 10.95
C ALA A 301 22.80 23.67 12.32
N ALA A 302 21.79 22.79 12.35
CA ALA A 302 21.34 22.15 13.58
C ALA A 302 22.39 21.18 14.18
N SER A 303 23.14 20.47 13.33
CA SER A 303 24.23 19.60 13.76
C SER A 303 25.41 20.38 14.34
N GLU A 304 25.80 21.50 13.71
CA GLU A 304 26.86 22.38 14.20
C GLU A 304 26.51 23.02 15.54
N ALA A 305 25.25 23.46 15.71
CA ALA A 305 24.76 23.98 16.98
C ALA A 305 24.81 22.94 18.11
N LYS A 306 24.44 21.68 17.83
CA LYS A 306 24.53 20.58 18.80
C LYS A 306 25.97 20.25 19.17
N LEU A 307 26.88 20.23 18.20
CA LEU A 307 28.30 19.97 18.45
C LEU A 307 28.91 21.04 19.35
N LYS A 308 28.59 22.31 19.09
CA LYS A 308 29.04 23.44 19.92
C LYS A 308 28.54 23.33 21.36
N ALA A 309 27.25 23.04 21.55
CA ALA A 309 26.67 22.86 22.89
C ALA A 309 27.28 21.68 23.66
N MET A 310 27.65 20.60 22.94
CA MET A 310 28.34 19.45 23.55
C MET A 310 29.77 19.81 23.99
N GLN A 311 30.51 20.56 23.17
CA GLN A 311 31.86 21.02 23.50
C GLN A 311 31.85 21.97 24.71
N GLU A 312 30.88 22.88 24.79
CA GLU A 312 30.71 23.78 25.94
C GLU A 312 30.41 23.00 27.24
N ARG A 313 29.55 21.97 27.17
CA ARG A 313 29.27 21.08 28.33
C ARG A 313 30.50 20.28 28.76
N LEU A 314 31.28 19.78 27.81
CA LEU A 314 32.51 19.04 28.10
C LEU A 314 33.54 19.94 28.77
N ALA A 315 33.71 21.16 28.27
CA ALA A 315 34.62 22.14 28.86
C ALA A 315 34.20 22.54 30.29
N ALA A 316 32.90 22.75 30.53
CA ALA A 316 32.38 23.05 31.86
C ALA A 316 32.60 21.89 32.85
N TRP A 317 32.40 20.65 32.41
CA TRP A 317 32.65 19.46 33.22
C TRP A 317 34.14 19.27 33.55
N GLN A 318 35.02 19.49 32.58
CA GLN A 318 36.48 19.43 32.79
C GLN A 318 36.97 20.50 33.79
N ALA A 319 36.43 21.72 33.71
CA ALA A 319 36.74 22.79 34.65
C ALA A 319 36.28 22.46 36.09
N ALA A 320 35.09 21.87 36.25
CA ALA A 320 34.57 21.45 37.55
C ALA A 320 35.39 20.30 38.18
N GLN A 321 35.90 19.36 37.36
CA GLN A 321 36.79 18.29 37.82
C GLN A 321 38.14 18.81 38.29
N GLN A 322 38.71 19.82 37.63
CA GLN A 322 39.96 20.45 38.05
C GLN A 322 39.83 21.20 39.38
N GLN A 323 38.68 21.83 39.64
CA GLN A 323 38.41 22.49 40.93
C GLN A 323 38.20 21.53 42.10
N GLN A 324 37.79 20.28 41.86
CA GLN A 324 37.67 19.25 42.91
C GLN A 324 38.99 18.58 43.27
N GLN A 325 40.04 18.76 42.46
CA GLN A 325 41.38 18.18 42.69
C GLN A 325 42.39 19.15 43.30
N GLN A 326 42.01 20.43 43.49
CA GLN A 326 42.79 21.44 44.21
C GLN A 326 42.24 21.64 45.62
#